data_AF-A0A7V4ALG3-F1
#
_entry.id   AF-A0A7V4ALG3-F1
#
_cell.length_a   1.000
_cell.length_b   1.000
_cell.length_c   1.000
_cell.angle_alpha   90.00
_cell.angle_beta   90.00
_cell.angle_gamma   90.00
#
_symmetry.space_group_name_H-M   'P 1'
#
loop_
_entity.id
_entity.type
_entity.pdbx_description
1 polymer ?
#
loop_
_entity_poly.entity_id
_entity_poly.type
_entity_poly.pdbx_seq_one_letter_code
_entity_poly.pdbx_strand_id
1 'polypeptide(L)'
;VRGLHRKRLEEVEEALKRLGLRPKTKQVVQWREERTLRQALEALEERLYSFTQAVPEEVHERIMPELWAWAEREFGHLDRPFTLERGFTLRTTRMA
;
A
#
# COMPACT_ATOMS: atom_id res chain seq x y z
N VAL A 1 8.72 -7.65 -2.01
CA VAL A 1 8.22 -8.45 -3.16
C VAL A 1 6.85 -7.93 -3.57
N ARG A 2 6.72 -7.27 -4.73
CA ARG A 2 5.42 -6.86 -5.28
C ARG A 2 4.56 -8.12 -5.49
N GLY A 3 3.31 -8.09 -5.04
CA GLY A 3 2.35 -9.18 -5.27
C GLY A 3 2.11 -10.16 -4.12
N LEU A 4 2.85 -10.13 -3.00
CA LEU A 4 2.57 -11.02 -1.85
C LEU A 4 1.16 -10.84 -1.28
N HIS A 5 0.71 -9.59 -1.13
CA HIS A 5 -0.65 -9.30 -0.67
C HIS A 5 -1.71 -9.84 -1.65
N ARG A 6 -1.50 -9.65 -2.96
CA ARG A 6 -2.40 -10.17 -4.00
C ARG A 6 -2.47 -11.69 -3.97
N LYS A 7 -1.31 -12.34 -3.93
CA LYS A 7 -1.20 -13.80 -3.81
C LYS A 7 -1.91 -14.31 -2.57
N ARG A 8 -1.72 -13.67 -1.41
CA ARG A 8 -2.41 -14.04 -0.17
C ARG A 8 -3.93 -13.88 -0.29
N LEU A 9 -4.40 -12.80 -0.93
CA LEU A 9 -5.84 -12.61 -1.16
C LEU A 9 -6.44 -13.70 -2.05
N GLU A 10 -5.70 -14.17 -3.07
CA GLU A 10 -6.08 -15.28 -3.95
C GLU A 10 -6.08 -16.62 -3.19
N GLU A 11 -5.04 -16.91 -2.40
CA GLU A 11 -4.95 -18.10 -1.53
C GLU A 11 -6.16 -18.20 -0.58
N VAL A 12 -6.55 -17.10 0.04
CA VAL A 12 -7.72 -17.04 0.92
C VAL A 12 -9.00 -17.27 0.14
N GLU A 13 -9.14 -16.73 -1.07
CA GLU A 13 -10.33 -16.96 -1.89
C GLU A 13 -10.51 -18.43 -2.23
N GLU A 14 -9.44 -19.08 -2.64
CA GLU A 14 -9.43 -20.50 -2.97
C GLU A 14 -9.74 -21.36 -1.73
N ALA A 15 -9.21 -21.00 -0.56
CA ALA A 15 -9.56 -21.66 0.69
C ALA A 15 -11.06 -21.53 1.02
N LEU A 16 -11.65 -20.33 0.85
CA LEU A 16 -13.08 -20.11 1.08
C LEU A 16 -13.95 -20.95 0.13
N LYS A 17 -13.58 -21.02 -1.15
CA LYS A 17 -14.27 -21.87 -2.13
C LYS A 17 -14.19 -23.36 -1.76
N ARG A 18 -13.02 -23.84 -1.30
CA ARG A 18 -12.83 -25.23 -0.84
C ARG A 18 -13.69 -25.58 0.38
N LEU A 19 -13.99 -24.60 1.22
CA LEU A 19 -14.91 -24.76 2.36
C LEU A 19 -16.39 -24.71 1.95
N GLY A 20 -16.71 -24.72 0.65
CA GLY A 20 -18.09 -24.64 0.14
C GLY A 20 -18.71 -23.25 0.26
N LEU A 21 -17.92 -22.24 0.65
CA LEU A 21 -18.41 -20.87 0.78
C LEU A 21 -18.39 -20.15 -0.57
N ARG A 22 -19.20 -19.09 -0.68
CA ARG A 22 -19.33 -18.29 -1.91
C ARG A 22 -18.82 -16.86 -1.68
N PRO A 23 -17.49 -16.62 -1.73
CA PRO A 23 -16.95 -15.28 -1.59
C PRO A 23 -17.44 -14.37 -2.73
N LYS A 24 -17.93 -13.17 -2.38
CA LYS A 24 -18.34 -12.14 -3.32
C LYS A 24 -17.53 -10.87 -3.09
N THR A 25 -16.77 -10.49 -4.09
CA THR A 25 -15.91 -9.30 -4.08
C THR A 25 -16.60 -8.15 -4.79
N LYS A 26 -16.67 -6.98 -4.16
CA LYS A 26 -17.21 -5.75 -4.74
C LYS A 26 -16.36 -4.55 -4.32
N GLN A 27 -16.04 -3.66 -5.25
CA GLN A 27 -15.56 -2.33 -4.91
C GLN A 27 -16.73 -1.51 -4.36
N VAL A 28 -16.64 -1.11 -3.09
CA VAL A 28 -17.75 -0.46 -2.37
C VAL A 28 -17.64 1.06 -2.34
N VAL A 29 -16.44 1.60 -2.53
CA VAL A 29 -16.21 3.04 -2.65
C VAL A 29 -14.98 3.32 -3.52
N GLN A 30 -15.00 4.46 -4.19
CA GLN A 30 -13.87 5.07 -4.88
C GLN A 30 -13.80 6.53 -4.48
N TRP A 31 -12.61 7.05 -4.23
CA TRP A 31 -12.42 8.45 -3.90
C TRP A 31 -11.08 8.96 -4.43
N ARG A 32 -10.94 10.28 -4.40
CA ARG A 32 -9.69 10.98 -4.66
C ARG A 32 -9.17 11.54 -3.36
N GLU A 33 -7.88 11.35 -3.10
CA GLU A 33 -7.18 11.98 -1.99
C GLU A 33 -6.05 12.84 -2.54
N GLU A 34 -5.78 13.96 -1.87
CA GLU A 34 -4.59 14.75 -2.14
C GLU A 34 -3.48 14.32 -1.20
N ARG A 35 -2.26 14.23 -1.74
CA ARG A 35 -1.06 13.92 -0.97
C ARG A 35 0.12 14.70 -1.52
N THR A 36 1.07 15.07 -0.68
CA THR A 36 2.34 15.65 -1.12
C THR A 36 3.45 14.59 -1.16
N LEU A 37 4.53 14.85 -1.90
CA LEU A 37 5.69 13.95 -1.88
C LEU A 37 6.35 13.93 -0.51
N ARG A 38 6.36 15.07 0.20
CA ARG A 38 6.79 15.14 1.60
C ARG A 38 6.05 14.13 2.48
N GLN A 39 4.72 14.14 2.45
CA GLN A 39 3.90 13.18 3.21
C GLN A 39 4.13 11.72 2.79
N ALA A 40 4.50 11.48 1.53
CA ALA A 40 4.86 10.14 1.06
C ALA A 40 6.18 9.67 1.65
N LEU A 41 7.18 10.55 1.70
CA LEU A 41 8.51 10.28 2.25
C LEU A 41 8.48 10.12 3.77
N GLU A 42 7.76 10.99 4.49
CA GLU A 42 7.56 10.87 5.95
C GLU A 42 6.96 9.50 6.32
N ALA A 43 5.94 9.03 5.60
CA ALA A 43 5.35 7.71 5.86
C ALA A 43 6.31 6.54 5.56
N LEU A 44 7.25 6.71 4.62
CA LEU A 44 8.30 5.73 4.35
C LEU A 44 9.37 5.75 5.46
N GLU A 45 9.72 6.94 5.93
CA GLU A 45 10.68 7.19 7.01
C GLU A 45 10.19 6.64 8.35
N GLU A 46 8.93 6.88 8.70
CA GLU A 46 8.28 6.34 9.90
C GLU A 46 7.90 4.85 9.77
N ARG A 47 8.25 4.23 8.65
CA ARG A 47 8.03 2.80 8.35
C ARG A 47 6.57 2.35 8.53
N LEU A 48 5.61 3.22 8.22
CA LEU A 48 4.18 2.95 8.40
C LEU A 48 3.65 1.84 7.47
N TYR A 49 4.37 1.52 6.40
CA TYR A 49 4.01 0.47 5.48
C TYR A 49 4.69 -0.86 5.80
N SER A 50 3.93 -1.95 5.85
CA SER A 50 4.47 -3.28 6.15
C SER A 50 5.62 -3.73 5.24
N PHE A 51 5.74 -3.18 4.02
CA PHE A 51 6.84 -3.51 3.12
C PHE A 51 8.17 -2.86 3.51
N THR A 52 8.18 -1.75 4.27
CA THR A 52 9.42 -1.14 4.77
C THR A 52 9.93 -1.90 5.99
N GLN A 53 9.06 -2.60 6.72
CA GLN A 53 9.41 -3.43 7.88
C GLN A 53 10.28 -4.65 7.51
N ALA A 54 10.23 -5.09 6.25
CA ALA A 54 11.07 -6.19 5.77
C ALA A 54 12.54 -5.80 5.51
N VAL A 55 12.84 -4.51 5.50
CA VAL A 55 14.20 -3.98 5.30
C VAL A 55 14.89 -3.88 6.67
N PRO A 56 16.14 -4.33 6.86
CA PRO A 56 16.88 -4.07 8.09
C PRO A 56 16.93 -2.58 8.42
N GLU A 57 16.89 -2.23 9.71
CA GLU A 57 16.80 -0.83 10.16
C GLU A 57 18.00 -0.01 9.69
N GLU A 58 19.21 -0.55 9.80
CA GLU A 58 20.46 0.12 9.42
C GLU A 58 20.50 0.40 7.91
N VAL A 59 19.85 -0.47 7.11
CA VAL A 59 19.72 -0.28 5.67
C VAL A 59 18.69 0.80 5.36
N HIS A 60 17.58 0.85 6.09
CA HIS A 60 16.54 1.85 5.94
C HIS A 60 17.05 3.25 6.32
N GLU A 61 17.71 3.38 7.47
CA GLU A 61 18.34 4.63 7.93
C GLU A 61 19.36 5.18 6.92
N ARG A 62 20.11 4.30 6.25
CA ARG A 62 21.06 4.72 5.22
C ARG A 62 20.37 5.21 3.94
N ILE A 63 19.29 4.54 3.51
CA ILE A 63 18.64 4.81 2.22
C ILE A 63 17.69 6.00 2.30
N MET A 64 17.05 6.26 3.45
CA MET A 64 16.07 7.34 3.56
C MET A 64 16.64 8.73 3.21
N PRO A 65 17.83 9.15 3.70
CA PRO A 65 18.45 10.40 3.29
C PRO A 65 18.73 10.48 1.78
N GLU A 66 19.16 9.37 1.17
CA GLU A 66 19.38 9.31 -0.29
C GLU A 66 18.07 9.48 -1.06
N LEU A 67 16.98 8.88 -0.57
CA LEU A 67 15.66 8.99 -1.17
C LEU A 67 15.09 10.42 -1.05
N TRP A 68 15.27 11.07 0.11
CA TRP A 68 14.92 12.48 0.31
C TRP A 68 15.67 13.38 -0.68
N ALA A 69 17.00 13.28 -0.72
CA ALA A 69 17.83 14.10 -1.61
C ALA A 69 17.53 13.85 -3.10
N TRP A 70 17.24 12.60 -3.47
CA TRP A 70 16.78 12.28 -4.82
C TRP A 70 15.43 12.96 -5.11
N ALA A 71 14.45 12.85 -4.21
CA ALA A 71 13.13 13.43 -4.45
C ALA A 71 13.17 14.96 -4.58
N GLU A 72 13.95 15.64 -3.74
CA GLU A 72 14.16 17.08 -3.82
C GLU A 72 14.79 17.49 -5.15
N ARG A 73 15.78 16.74 -5.63
CA ARG A 73 16.44 17.02 -6.91
C ARG A 73 15.50 16.80 -8.10
N GLU A 74 14.75 15.70 -8.11
CA GLU A 74 13.92 15.34 -9.27
C GLU A 74 12.61 16.11 -9.35
N PHE A 75 11.97 16.38 -8.20
CA PHE A 75 10.64 16.98 -8.15
C PHE A 75 10.61 18.42 -7.63
N GLY A 76 11.74 18.91 -7.10
CA GLY A 76 11.83 20.25 -6.52
C GLY A 76 10.95 20.38 -5.28
N HIS A 77 9.85 21.12 -5.40
CA HIS A 77 8.99 21.45 -4.27
C HIS A 77 8.11 20.27 -3.84
N LEU A 78 8.52 19.59 -2.78
CA LEU A 78 7.88 18.38 -2.27
C LEU A 78 6.48 18.59 -1.66
N ASP A 79 6.11 19.82 -1.36
CA ASP A 79 4.83 20.18 -0.75
C ASP A 79 3.71 20.45 -1.77
N ARG A 80 3.98 20.30 -3.07
CA ARG A 80 2.92 20.38 -4.08
C ARG A 80 2.03 19.14 -3.98
N PRO A 81 0.70 19.30 -3.78
CA PRO A 81 -0.20 18.16 -3.75
C PRO A 81 -0.35 17.52 -5.13
N PHE A 82 -0.50 16.21 -5.15
CA PHE A 82 -0.96 15.42 -6.28
C PHE A 82 -2.16 14.56 -5.87
N THR A 83 -3.00 14.26 -6.85
CA THR A 83 -4.21 13.47 -6.63
C THR A 83 -3.92 11.98 -6.80
N LEU A 84 -4.38 11.19 -5.83
CA LEU A 84 -4.37 9.74 -5.86
C LEU A 84 -5.81 9.22 -5.99
N GLU A 85 -6.04 8.33 -6.94
CA GLU A 85 -7.29 7.58 -7.00
C GLU A 85 -7.19 6.34 -6.11
N ARG A 86 -8.17 6.20 -5.21
CA ARG A 86 -8.25 5.10 -4.25
C ARG A 86 -9.58 4.40 -4.37
N GLY A 87 -9.61 3.15 -3.93
CA GLY A 87 -10.84 2.39 -3.80
C GLY A 87 -10.73 1.39 -2.66
N PHE A 88 -11.87 1.03 -2.10
CA PHE A 88 -11.96 -0.02 -1.09
C PHE A 88 -12.79 -1.17 -1.64
N THR A 89 -12.23 -2.37 -1.54
CA THR A 89 -12.86 -3.61 -1.99
C THR A 89 -13.26 -4.43 -0.78
N LEU A 90 -14.53 -4.79 -0.72
CA LEU A 90 -15.07 -5.69 0.30
C LEU A 90 -15.32 -7.06 -0.32
N ARG A 91 -14.75 -8.10 0.30
CA ARG A 91 -15.08 -9.50 0.00
C ARG A 91 -15.92 -10.05 1.14
N THR A 92 -17.17 -10.36 0.83
CA THR A 92 -18.11 -10.96 1.80
C THR A 92 -18.25 -12.44 1.55
N THR A 93 -18.34 -13.20 2.63
CA THR A 93 -18.58 -14.64 2.59
C THR A 93 -19.65 -14.96 3.62
N ARG A 94 -20.63 -15.79 3.26
CA ARG A 94 -21.71 -16.19 4.18
C ARG A 94 -21.57 -17.66 4.50
N MET A 95 -21.66 -17.98 5.79
CA MET A 95 -21.88 -19.35 6.25
C MET A 95 -23.38 -19.64 6.14
N ALA A 96 -23.73 -20.82 5.61
CA ALA A 96 -25.10 -21.29 5.54
C ALA A 96 -25.57 -21.77 6.92
#